data_AF-A0A969GGP1-F1
#
_entry.id   AF-A0A969GGP1-F1
#
_cell.length_a   1.000
_cell.length_b   1.000
_cell.length_c   1.000
_cell.angle_alpha   90.00
_cell.angle_beta   90.00
_cell.angle_gamma   90.00
#
_symmetry.space_group_name_H-M   'P 1'
#
loop_
_entity.id
_entity.type
_entity.pdbx_description
1 polymer ?
#
loop_
_entity_poly.entity_id
_entity_poly.type
_entity_poly.pdbx_seq_one_letter_code
_entity_poly.pdbx_strand_id
1 'polypeptide(L)'
;MASLAPFHQLLFERFGQGPTVIVPHDCIHHAFEAQAAANPYAIAAQHLNESITYRELDRQANRLARLLESHGVQPGDHVALFVQRSIPMLVGP
;
A
#
# COMPACT_ATOMS: atom_id res chain seq x y z
N MET A 1 -7.99 5.07 -23.34
CA MET A 1 -7.81 5.74 -22.03
C MET A 1 -9.15 6.33 -21.62
N ALA A 2 -9.87 5.69 -20.70
CA ALA A 2 -11.20 6.16 -20.29
C ALA A 2 -11.10 7.55 -19.63
N SER A 3 -11.84 8.53 -20.14
CA SER A 3 -11.94 9.85 -19.51
C SER A 3 -12.71 9.73 -18.20
N LEU A 4 -12.21 10.39 -17.15
CA LEU A 4 -12.93 10.54 -15.90
C LEU A 4 -14.25 11.30 -16.14
N ALA A 5 -15.28 10.98 -15.36
CA ALA A 5 -16.53 11.74 -15.37
C ALA A 5 -16.27 13.20 -14.90
N PRO A 6 -17.05 14.20 -15.35
CA PRO A 6 -16.77 15.62 -15.11
C PRO A 6 -16.60 15.99 -13.64
N PHE A 7 -17.38 15.39 -12.74
CA PHE A 7 -17.25 15.62 -11.29
C PHE A 7 -15.91 15.12 -10.74
N HIS A 8 -15.42 13.96 -11.21
CA HIS A 8 -14.13 13.41 -10.80
C HIS A 8 -12.95 14.22 -11.36
N GLN A 9 -13.08 14.79 -12.56
CA GLN A 9 -12.11 15.77 -13.08
C GLN A 9 -11.98 16.96 -12.14
N LEU A 10 -13.11 17.56 -11.72
CA LEU A 10 -13.09 18.71 -10.81
C LEU A 10 -12.41 18.39 -9.47
N LEU A 11 -12.67 17.22 -8.90
CA LEU A 11 -12.02 16.79 -7.65
C LEU A 11 -10.50 16.61 -7.85
N PHE A 12 -10.09 16.01 -8.96
CA PHE A 12 -8.68 15.81 -9.27
C PHE A 12 -7.95 17.14 -9.52
N GLU A 13 -8.55 18.06 -10.25
CA GLU A 13 -7.99 19.40 -10.48
C GLU A 13 -7.86 20.18 -9.17
N ARG A 14 -8.86 20.07 -8.28
CA ARG A 14 -8.89 20.84 -7.03
C ARG A 14 -7.99 20.28 -5.94
N PHE A 15 -7.84 18.96 -5.84
CA PHE A 15 -7.15 18.29 -4.73
C PHE A 15 -5.97 17.41 -5.15
N GLY A 16 -5.85 17.10 -6.44
CA GLY A 16 -4.79 16.23 -6.98
C GLY A 16 -3.53 16.97 -7.41
N GLN A 17 -3.50 18.30 -7.30
CA GLN A 17 -2.30 19.09 -7.61
C GLN A 17 -1.52 19.43 -6.33
N GLY A 18 -0.26 19.03 -6.31
CA GLY A 18 0.72 19.37 -5.29
C GLY A 18 2.08 19.68 -5.93
N PRO A 19 3.07 20.16 -5.16
CA PRO A 19 4.40 20.38 -5.69
C PRO A 19 4.97 19.09 -6.28
N THR A 20 5.60 19.18 -7.45
CA THR A 20 6.39 18.08 -8.00
C THR A 20 7.57 17.83 -7.06
N VAL A 21 7.65 16.62 -6.52
CA VAL A 21 8.75 16.20 -5.67
C VAL A 21 9.51 15.06 -6.34
N ILE A 22 10.82 15.03 -6.14
CA ILE A 22 11.63 13.88 -6.51
C ILE A 22 11.33 12.79 -5.49
N VAL A 23 10.80 11.66 -5.96
CA VAL A 23 10.55 10.50 -5.11
C VAL A 23 11.86 9.72 -5.01
N PRO A 24 12.41 9.50 -3.81
CA PRO A 24 13.74 8.88 -3.65
C PRO A 24 13.75 7.35 -3.86
N HIS A 25 12.61 6.76 -4.24
CA HIS A 25 12.46 5.32 -4.42
C HIS A 25 11.67 5.03 -5.69
N ASP A 26 12.08 4.02 -6.44
CA ASP A 26 11.39 3.60 -7.67
C ASP A 26 10.01 2.98 -7.41
N CYS A 27 9.80 2.47 -6.19
CA CYS A 27 8.56 1.81 -5.78
C CYS A 27 8.13 2.27 -4.39
N ILE A 28 6.81 2.35 -4.17
CA ILE A 28 6.23 2.73 -2.87
C ILE A 28 6.67 1.74 -1.77
N HIS A 29 6.74 0.44 -2.07
CA HIS A 29 7.14 -0.57 -1.10
C HIS A 29 8.60 -0.42 -0.67
N HIS A 30 9.52 0.05 -1.53
CA HIS A 30 10.90 0.33 -1.13
C HIS A 30 10.99 1.43 -0.05
N ALA A 31 10.16 2.48 -0.16
CA ALA A 31 10.09 3.51 0.86
C ALA A 31 9.57 2.95 2.20
N PHE A 32 8.63 2.01 2.14
CA PHE A 32 8.10 1.32 3.30
C PHE A 32 9.13 0.39 3.95
N GLU A 33 9.85 -0.41 3.16
CA GLU A 33 10.93 -1.29 3.61
C GLU A 33 12.04 -0.51 4.31
N ALA A 34 12.44 0.63 3.75
CA ALA A 34 13.42 1.53 4.37
C ALA A 34 12.95 2.02 5.74
N GLN A 35 11.67 2.40 5.87
CA GLN A 35 11.08 2.79 7.14
C GLN A 35 11.00 1.62 8.13
N ALA A 36 10.68 0.41 7.66
CA ALA A 36 10.61 -0.80 8.48
C ALA A 36 11.97 -1.25 8.98
N ALA A 37 13.04 -1.04 8.20
CA ALA A 37 14.41 -1.26 8.63
C ALA A 37 14.85 -0.23 9.67
N ALA A 38 14.52 1.05 9.45
CA ALA A 38 14.92 2.15 10.34
C ALA A 38 14.18 2.12 11.70
N ASN A 39 12.89 1.81 11.70
CA ASN A 39 12.02 1.87 12.89
C ASN A 39 11.16 0.60 13.04
N PRO A 40 11.76 -0.58 13.21
CA PRO A 40 11.06 -1.86 13.10
C PRO A 40 9.97 -2.07 14.15
N TYR A 41 10.14 -1.49 15.35
CA TYR A 41 9.22 -1.62 16.48
C TYR A 41 8.20 -0.49 16.57
N ALA A 42 8.31 0.54 15.72
CA ALA A 42 7.32 1.60 15.68
C ALA A 42 6.00 1.06 15.13
N ILE A 43 4.89 1.60 15.63
CA ILE A 43 3.56 1.23 15.16
C ILE A 43 3.35 1.79 13.75
N ALA A 44 3.05 0.91 12.79
CA ALA A 44 2.72 1.27 11.41
C ALA A 44 1.23 1.56 11.24
N ALA A 45 0.37 0.81 11.92
CA ALA A 45 -1.07 1.01 11.90
C ALA A 45 -1.72 0.59 13.22
N GLN A 46 -2.86 1.21 13.52
CA GLN A 46 -3.75 0.83 14.63
C GLN A 46 -5.19 0.77 14.13
N HIS A 47 -5.92 -0.22 14.61
CA HIS A 47 -7.35 -0.35 14.37
C HIS A 47 -8.02 -0.87 15.63
N LEU A 48 -8.89 -0.07 16.23
CA LEU A 48 -9.48 -0.35 17.55
C LEU A 48 -8.38 -0.62 18.59
N ASN A 49 -8.37 -1.82 19.17
CA ASN A 49 -7.41 -2.24 20.20
C ASN A 49 -6.23 -3.04 19.61
N GLU A 50 -6.15 -3.16 18.29
CA GLU A 50 -5.08 -3.88 17.60
C GLU A 50 -4.07 -2.88 17.03
N SER A 51 -2.81 -3.29 17.03
CA SER A 51 -1.73 -2.54 16.41
C SER A 51 -0.76 -3.50 15.73
N ILE A 52 -0.07 -2.99 14.71
CA ILE A 52 0.95 -3.74 14.00
C ILE A 52 2.18 -2.85 13.83
N THR A 53 3.35 -3.41 14.09
CA THR A 53 4.62 -2.71 13.89
C THR A 53 5.03 -2.70 12.42
N TYR A 54 5.91 -1.78 12.04
CA TYR A 54 6.46 -1.75 10.68
C TYR A 54 7.10 -3.09 10.28
N ARG A 55 7.85 -3.72 11.18
CA ARG A 55 8.49 -5.02 10.92
C ARG A 55 7.48 -6.14 10.69
N GLU A 56 6.40 -6.15 11.46
CA GLU A 56 5.36 -7.19 11.32
C GLU A 56 4.58 -7.00 10.02
N LEU A 57 4.23 -5.75 9.68
CA LEU A 57 3.52 -5.44 8.45
C LEU A 57 4.38 -5.79 7.23
N ASP A 58 5.65 -5.41 7.23
CA ASP A 58 6.60 -5.74 6.15
C ASP A 58 6.74 -7.26 5.94
N ARG A 59 6.88 -8.02 7.03
CA ARG A 59 6.97 -9.49 6.96
C ARG A 59 5.71 -10.13 6.41
N GLN A 60 4.52 -9.61 6.76
CA GLN A 60 3.26 -10.13 6.24
C GLN A 60 3.06 -9.74 4.77
N ALA A 61 3.36 -8.50 4.39
CA ALA A 61 3.33 -8.04 3.01
C ALA A 61 4.25 -8.91 2.11
N ASN A 62 5.48 -9.17 2.54
CA ASN A 62 6.44 -10.01 1.83
C ASN A 62 5.98 -11.47 1.71
N ARG A 63 5.23 -11.98 2.69
CA ARG A 63 4.62 -13.32 2.61
C ARG A 63 3.50 -13.34 1.57
N LEU A 64 2.62 -12.34 1.56
CA LEU A 64 1.56 -12.22 0.58
C LEU A 64 2.14 -12.07 -0.84
N ALA A 65 3.17 -11.25 -1.03
CA ALA A 65 3.82 -11.07 -2.33
C ALA A 65 4.28 -12.42 -2.92
N ARG A 66 4.99 -13.24 -2.13
CA ARG A 66 5.43 -14.58 -2.55
C ARG A 66 4.26 -15.54 -2.84
N LEU A 67 3.16 -15.40 -2.11
CA LEU A 67 1.95 -16.19 -2.37
C LEU A 67 1.32 -15.78 -3.70
N LEU A 68 1.22 -14.49 -3.99
CA LEU A 68 0.69 -14.01 -5.26
C LEU A 68 1.59 -14.41 -6.43
N GLU A 69 2.90 -14.31 -6.27
CA GLU A 69 3.89 -14.82 -7.24
C GLU A 69 3.71 -16.32 -7.50
N SER A 70 3.49 -17.12 -6.46
CA SER A 70 3.27 -18.57 -6.63
C SER A 70 1.94 -18.91 -7.32
N HIS A 71 0.98 -17.99 -7.32
CA HIS A 71 -0.27 -18.06 -8.09
C HIS A 71 -0.14 -17.46 -9.51
N GLY A 72 1.06 -17.02 -9.90
CA GLY A 72 1.38 -16.54 -11.24
C GLY A 72 1.10 -15.06 -11.47
N VAL A 73 0.84 -14.26 -10.42
CA VAL A 73 0.63 -12.81 -10.55
C VAL A 73 1.91 -12.13 -11.06
N GLN A 74 1.76 -11.24 -12.03
CA GLN A 74 2.84 -10.48 -12.67
C GLN A 74 2.63 -8.96 -12.56
N PRO A 75 3.68 -8.15 -12.76
CA PRO A 75 3.54 -6.71 -12.88
C PRO A 75 2.51 -6.32 -13.96
N GLY A 76 1.55 -5.50 -13.59
CA GLY A 76 0.44 -5.08 -14.47
C GLY A 76 -0.86 -5.84 -14.23
N ASP A 77 -0.83 -6.97 -13.54
CA ASP A 77 -2.04 -7.69 -13.15
C ASP A 77 -2.85 -6.93 -12.09
N HIS A 78 -4.16 -7.20 -12.09
CA HIS A 78 -5.07 -6.65 -11.10
C HIS A 78 -5.52 -7.74 -10.12
N VAL A 79 -5.26 -7.53 -8.82
CA VAL A 79 -5.70 -8.42 -7.74
C VAL A 79 -6.84 -7.75 -6.98
N ALA A 80 -8.02 -8.38 -6.98
CA ALA A 80 -9.16 -7.87 -6.23
C ALA A 80 -9.00 -8.13 -4.72
N LEU A 81 -9.30 -7.13 -3.90
CA LEU A 81 -9.31 -7.25 -2.44
C LEU A 81 -10.75 -7.36 -1.93
N PHE A 82 -11.07 -8.48 -1.27
CA PHE A 82 -12.35 -8.70 -0.61
C PHE A 82 -12.13 -8.93 0.89
N VAL A 83 -12.04 -7.84 1.63
CA VAL A 83 -11.64 -7.82 3.04
C VAL A 83 -12.45 -6.78 3.81
N GLN A 84 -12.65 -7.00 5.11
CA GLN A 84 -13.24 -6.00 6.01
C GLN A 84 -12.18 -5.04 6.55
N ARG A 85 -12.58 -3.81 6.89
CA ARG A 85 -11.69 -2.81 7.50
C ARG A 85 -11.14 -3.33 8.82
N SER A 86 -9.85 -3.65 8.83
CA SER A 86 -9.12 -4.31 9.91
C SER A 86 -7.61 -4.22 9.68
N ILE A 87 -6.75 -4.63 10.62
CA ILE A 87 -5.30 -4.72 10.36
C ILE A 87 -4.98 -5.69 9.20
N PRO A 88 -5.57 -6.91 9.12
CA PRO A 88 -5.37 -7.82 7.98
C PRO A 88 -5.71 -7.24 6.61
N MET A 89 -6.56 -6.21 6.53
CA MET A 89 -6.84 -5.52 5.25
C MET A 89 -5.57 -4.96 4.59
N LEU A 90 -4.56 -4.55 5.37
CA LEU A 90 -3.37 -3.89 4.86
C LEU A 90 -2.40 -4.86 4.16
N VAL A 91 -2.42 -6.14 4.51
CA VAL A 91 -1.42 -7.14 4.09
C VAL A 91 -2.02 -8.46 3.63
N GLY A 92 -3.36 -8.55 3.57
CA GLY A 92 -4.08 -9.77 3.26
C GLY A 92 -4.07 -10.77 4.43
N PRO A 93 -4.97 -11.77 4.40
CA PRO A 93 -4.95 -12.90 5.35
C PRO A 93 -3.71 -13.79 5.20
#